data_AF-A0A939YAH6-F1
#
_entry.id   AF-A0A939YAH6-F1
#
_cell.length_a   1.000
_cell.length_b   1.000
_cell.length_c   1.000
_cell.angle_alpha   90.00
_cell.angle_beta   90.00
_cell.angle_gamma   90.00
#
_symmetry.space_group_name_H-M   'P 1'
#
loop_
_entity.id
_entity.type
_entity.pdbx_description
1 polymer ?
#
loop_
_entity_poly.entity_id
_entity_poly.type
_entity_poly.pdbx_seq_one_letter_code
_entity_poly.pdbx_strand_id
1 'polypeptide(L)'
;VVSRIHSSLSINVSNCKAHTGGIVGGDGGNVQHTLLVEGCEYSGTMKHSGDGDCQAGILGYTYNGGVKNCIFSGTIIGESSKYGGILGYGKITSFKGIQNCLSIGKIKANKGNTTAAAIIGNWNGEKTNNVKNNYYCLQDESTTTIAIGNKASNCETPNEVTAEQLKSGEVAYNLGAAFYQTIGTDNEPTLDNTHGIVKKISDAKFATTYFSGTDVTIPEDVTAYAAAVNDGKVVLSAIEDKIADGDAVVLNGEEGYYSFVPTTGASKAANNDLKISDGNVAKDASNNVYALAKNGTKVGFHIVKDGVKIPAGKAYLKVAAGAGVKEFYPFGEEETGLTPTFSEGEGAVYDLSGRLVNSLKKGIYIANGKKVLF
;
A
#
# COMPACT_ATOMS: atom_id res chain seq x y z
N VAL A 1 6.62 2.75 23.22
CA VAL A 1 6.50 2.21 21.85
C VAL A 1 7.80 1.47 21.55
N VAL A 2 7.72 0.29 20.97
CA VAL A 2 8.85 -0.45 20.40
C VAL A 2 8.66 -0.37 18.89
N SER A 3 9.61 0.23 18.15
CA SER A 3 9.40 0.44 16.73
C SER A 3 10.67 0.33 15.90
N ARG A 4 10.50 -0.01 14.62
CA ARG A 4 11.59 -0.08 13.62
C ARG A 4 12.72 -1.02 13.99
N ILE A 5 12.39 -2.12 14.66
CA ILE A 5 13.34 -3.19 14.98
C ILE A 5 13.22 -4.28 13.92
N HIS A 6 14.33 -4.57 13.26
CA HIS A 6 14.50 -5.72 12.37
C HIS A 6 15.41 -6.72 13.08
N SER A 7 14.91 -7.91 13.36
CA SER A 7 15.62 -8.94 14.12
C SER A 7 15.65 -10.26 13.36
N SER A 8 16.86 -10.76 13.11
CA SER A 8 17.12 -12.09 12.54
C SER A 8 17.70 -13.06 13.58
N LEU A 9 17.56 -12.74 14.88
CA LEU A 9 18.18 -13.49 15.96
C LEU A 9 17.75 -14.96 15.98
N SER A 10 18.68 -15.85 16.30
CA SER A 10 18.37 -17.23 16.66
C SER A 10 18.08 -17.34 18.15
N ILE A 11 16.83 -17.58 18.51
CA ILE A 11 16.36 -17.70 19.89
C ILE A 11 16.15 -19.17 20.22
N ASN A 12 16.87 -19.68 21.22
CA ASN A 12 16.68 -21.03 21.76
C ASN A 12 16.19 -20.93 23.20
N VAL A 13 14.97 -21.38 23.47
CA VAL A 13 14.38 -21.44 24.81
C VAL A 13 14.22 -22.90 25.21
N SER A 14 14.74 -23.25 26.38
CA SER A 14 14.65 -24.62 26.91
C SER A 14 14.18 -24.62 28.35
N ASN A 15 13.27 -25.54 28.69
CA ASN A 15 12.80 -25.79 30.06
C ASN A 15 12.30 -24.54 30.81
N CYS A 16 11.65 -23.62 30.10
CA CYS A 16 11.17 -22.36 30.66
C CYS A 16 9.70 -22.10 30.28
N LYS A 17 8.87 -21.82 31.29
CA LYS A 17 7.51 -21.28 31.09
C LYS A 17 7.59 -19.76 30.95
N ALA A 18 8.01 -19.29 29.79
CA ALA A 18 8.13 -17.86 29.49
C ALA A 18 7.34 -17.45 28.26
N HIS A 19 6.92 -16.19 28.25
CA HIS A 19 6.45 -15.52 27.05
C HIS A 19 7.65 -15.11 26.20
N THR A 20 7.72 -15.58 24.95
CA THR A 20 8.84 -15.32 24.06
C THR A 20 8.35 -14.60 22.81
N GLY A 21 8.96 -13.47 22.47
CA GLY A 21 8.75 -12.82 21.20
C GLY A 21 10.09 -12.61 20.50
N GLY A 22 10.12 -12.72 19.18
CA GLY A 22 11.30 -12.36 18.40
C GLY A 22 11.67 -10.87 18.53
N ILE A 23 10.69 -10.03 18.86
CA ILE A 23 10.89 -8.60 19.17
C ILE A 23 10.62 -8.31 20.66
N VAL A 24 9.43 -8.68 21.17
CA VAL A 24 9.04 -8.42 22.56
C VAL A 24 8.44 -9.67 23.20
N GLY A 25 8.98 -10.10 24.35
CA GLY A 25 8.44 -11.21 25.15
C GLY A 25 6.99 -10.98 25.61
N GLY A 26 6.72 -9.84 26.26
CA GLY A 26 5.36 -9.43 26.61
C GLY A 26 5.30 -8.11 27.37
N ASP A 27 4.09 -7.59 27.60
CA ASP A 27 3.83 -6.30 28.27
C ASP A 27 3.77 -6.38 29.81
N GLY A 28 4.06 -7.53 30.40
CA GLY A 28 4.07 -7.73 31.85
C GLY A 28 2.68 -7.72 32.51
N GLY A 29 1.59 -7.67 31.74
CA GLY A 29 0.22 -7.84 32.24
C GLY A 29 -0.35 -6.69 33.09
N ASN A 30 0.32 -5.53 33.13
CA ASN A 30 -0.14 -4.36 33.90
C ASN A 30 -0.97 -3.41 33.03
N VAL A 31 -2.17 -3.06 33.50
CA VAL A 31 -3.12 -2.17 32.80
C VAL A 31 -2.68 -0.70 32.73
N GLN A 32 -1.67 -0.28 33.49
CA GLN A 32 -1.27 1.14 33.57
C GLN A 32 -0.39 1.62 32.40
N HIS A 33 0.27 0.72 31.68
CA HIS A 33 1.10 1.06 30.53
C HIS A 33 0.61 0.29 29.31
N THR A 34 0.57 0.96 28.16
CA THR A 34 0.16 0.34 26.90
C THR A 34 1.39 0.16 26.01
N LEU A 35 1.73 -1.09 25.70
CA LEU A 35 2.76 -1.41 24.72
C LEU A 35 2.19 -1.26 23.30
N LEU A 36 2.90 -0.54 22.44
CA LEU A 36 2.68 -0.57 21.00
C LEU A 36 3.97 -1.05 20.34
N VAL A 37 3.88 -2.15 19.59
CA VAL A 37 4.95 -2.65 18.72
C VAL A 37 4.60 -2.25 17.29
N GLU A 38 5.43 -1.43 16.64
CA GLU A 38 5.08 -0.84 15.35
C GLU A 38 6.24 -0.81 14.36
N GLY A 39 6.00 -1.24 13.12
CA GLY A 39 7.05 -1.16 12.09
C GLY A 39 8.21 -2.11 12.39
N CYS A 40 7.95 -3.26 13.01
CA CYS A 40 8.99 -4.21 13.38
C CYS A 40 8.92 -5.48 12.52
N GLU A 41 10.07 -6.10 12.30
CA GLU A 41 10.21 -7.35 11.55
C GLU A 41 11.01 -8.38 12.33
N TYR A 42 10.50 -9.62 12.36
CA TYR A 42 11.28 -10.77 12.81
C TYR A 42 11.42 -11.82 11.71
N SER A 43 12.66 -12.03 11.27
CA SER A 43 13.08 -12.99 10.24
C SER A 43 13.94 -14.13 10.78
N GLY A 44 14.19 -14.13 12.10
CA GLY A 44 15.05 -15.11 12.77
C GLY A 44 14.42 -16.49 12.97
N THR A 45 15.12 -17.34 13.71
CA THR A 45 14.64 -18.68 14.08
C THR A 45 14.40 -18.75 15.58
N MET A 46 13.18 -19.10 15.98
CA MET A 46 12.82 -19.38 17.36
C MET A 46 12.59 -20.88 17.55
N LYS A 47 13.35 -21.49 18.46
CA LYS A 47 13.16 -22.89 18.89
C LYS A 47 12.81 -22.92 20.36
N HIS A 48 11.70 -23.57 20.69
CA HIS A 48 11.24 -23.73 22.06
C HIS A 48 11.06 -25.21 22.40
N SER A 49 11.91 -25.73 23.30
CA SER A 49 11.84 -27.11 23.80
C SER A 49 11.24 -27.17 25.21
N GLY A 50 10.40 -28.15 25.48
CA GLY A 50 9.66 -28.28 26.74
C GLY A 50 8.40 -27.41 26.85
N ASP A 51 7.84 -27.29 28.05
CA ASP A 51 6.57 -26.59 28.32
C ASP A 51 6.72 -25.06 28.26
N GLY A 52 6.44 -24.48 27.09
CA GLY A 52 6.31 -23.05 26.89
C GLY A 52 4.93 -22.50 27.27
N ASP A 53 4.77 -21.17 27.31
CA ASP A 53 3.44 -20.54 27.52
C ASP A 53 2.89 -19.85 26.27
N CYS A 54 3.57 -18.80 25.77
CA CYS A 54 3.13 -18.04 24.60
C CYS A 54 4.34 -17.63 23.78
N GLN A 55 4.37 -17.93 22.48
CA GLN A 55 5.47 -17.54 21.61
C GLN A 55 4.99 -16.90 20.32
N ALA A 56 5.76 -15.90 19.86
CA ALA A 56 5.50 -15.29 18.57
C ALA A 56 6.74 -14.73 17.89
N GLY A 57 6.63 -14.47 16.59
CA GLY A 57 7.63 -13.73 15.86
C GLY A 57 7.76 -12.30 16.38
N ILE A 58 6.64 -11.61 16.62
CA ILE A 58 6.65 -10.21 17.06
C ILE A 58 6.46 -10.09 18.58
N LEU A 59 5.27 -10.41 19.09
CA LEU A 59 4.89 -10.19 20.49
C LEU A 59 4.43 -11.49 21.14
N GLY A 60 5.14 -11.98 22.16
CA GLY A 60 4.79 -13.25 22.81
C GLY A 60 3.45 -13.20 23.56
N TYR A 61 3.27 -12.17 24.39
CA TYR A 61 2.08 -12.00 25.22
C TYR A 61 1.66 -10.53 25.34
N THR A 62 0.35 -10.28 25.33
CA THR A 62 -0.16 -8.96 25.69
C THR A 62 -1.50 -8.99 26.39
N TYR A 63 -1.67 -8.05 27.33
CA TYR A 63 -2.92 -7.77 28.02
C TYR A 63 -3.65 -6.56 27.44
N ASN A 64 -2.98 -5.46 27.14
CA ASN A 64 -3.63 -4.25 26.59
C ASN A 64 -2.88 -3.64 25.40
N GLY A 65 -1.76 -4.23 25.00
CA GLY A 65 -0.91 -3.71 23.94
C GLY A 65 -1.49 -3.88 22.55
N GLY A 66 -0.73 -3.44 21.55
CA GLY A 66 -1.06 -3.59 20.14
C GLY A 66 0.16 -3.80 19.28
N VAL A 67 -0.08 -4.36 18.10
CA VAL A 67 0.92 -4.58 17.06
C VAL A 67 0.42 -3.94 15.77
N LYS A 68 1.24 -3.12 15.12
CA LYS A 68 0.88 -2.44 13.88
C LYS A 68 2.01 -2.49 12.87
N ASN A 69 1.69 -2.67 11.59
CA ASN A 69 2.68 -2.54 10.52
C ASN A 69 3.91 -3.44 10.76
N CYS A 70 3.71 -4.70 11.17
CA CYS A 70 4.81 -5.62 11.50
C CYS A 70 4.84 -6.83 10.58
N ILE A 71 6.04 -7.40 10.38
CA ILE A 71 6.27 -8.56 9.52
C ILE A 71 6.88 -9.71 10.31
N PHE A 72 6.29 -10.90 10.21
CA PHE A 72 6.96 -12.14 10.59
C PHE A 72 7.29 -12.96 9.34
N SER A 73 8.59 -13.10 9.05
CA SER A 73 9.14 -13.88 7.93
C SER A 73 10.06 -15.03 8.40
N GLY A 74 10.26 -15.15 9.72
CA GLY A 74 11.16 -16.12 10.31
C GLY A 74 10.59 -17.54 10.43
N THR A 75 11.20 -18.33 11.31
CA THR A 75 10.76 -19.69 11.63
C THR A 75 10.50 -19.83 13.12
N ILE A 76 9.35 -20.40 13.50
CA ILE A 76 9.03 -20.81 14.87
C ILE A 76 8.88 -22.33 14.90
N ILE A 77 9.63 -22.98 15.78
CA ILE A 77 9.56 -24.42 16.03
C ILE A 77 9.33 -24.60 17.52
N GLY A 78 8.21 -25.21 17.90
CA GLY A 78 7.86 -25.39 19.30
C GLY A 78 7.30 -26.76 19.61
N GLU A 79 7.51 -27.20 20.84
CA GLU A 79 7.04 -28.50 21.33
C GLU A 79 5.68 -28.39 22.05
N SER A 80 5.50 -27.56 23.09
CA SER A 80 4.17 -27.35 23.74
C SER A 80 3.91 -25.88 24.05
N SER A 81 2.96 -25.22 23.35
CA SER A 81 2.54 -23.83 23.61
C SER A 81 1.43 -23.27 22.70
N LYS A 82 1.17 -21.94 22.83
CA LYS A 82 0.38 -21.08 21.93
C LYS A 82 1.32 -20.28 21.02
N TYR A 83 1.32 -20.56 19.71
CA TYR A 83 2.23 -19.97 18.73
C TYR A 83 1.50 -19.10 17.72
N GLY A 84 1.88 -17.83 17.60
CA GLY A 84 1.42 -16.95 16.52
C GLY A 84 2.59 -16.39 15.74
N GLY A 85 2.44 -16.15 14.44
CA GLY A 85 3.45 -15.38 13.70
C GLY A 85 3.60 -13.97 14.28
N ILE A 86 2.47 -13.31 14.56
CA ILE A 86 2.45 -11.94 15.09
C ILE A 86 2.28 -11.92 16.61
N LEU A 87 1.28 -12.61 17.16
CA LEU A 87 0.97 -12.60 18.59
C LEU A 87 0.78 -14.02 19.13
N GLY A 88 1.45 -14.35 20.24
CA GLY A 88 1.31 -15.68 20.86
C GLY A 88 -0.03 -15.81 21.58
N TYR A 89 -0.32 -14.88 22.49
CA TYR A 89 -1.58 -14.84 23.23
C TYR A 89 -2.10 -13.43 23.43
N GLY A 90 -3.39 -13.24 23.13
CA GLY A 90 -4.13 -12.00 23.38
C GLY A 90 -5.32 -12.20 24.30
N LYS A 91 -5.54 -11.25 25.22
CA LYS A 91 -6.70 -11.21 26.12
C LYS A 91 -7.22 -9.78 26.27
N ILE A 92 -8.54 -9.64 26.50
CA ILE A 92 -9.27 -8.45 27.02
C ILE A 92 -9.77 -7.36 26.05
N THR A 93 -10.60 -6.47 26.62
CA THR A 93 -11.42 -5.37 26.08
C THR A 93 -10.66 -4.07 25.76
N SER A 94 -9.43 -3.88 26.27
CA SER A 94 -8.59 -2.67 26.04
C SER A 94 -7.42 -2.90 25.07
N PHE A 95 -7.39 -4.07 24.42
CA PHE A 95 -6.43 -4.44 23.39
C PHE A 95 -6.39 -3.40 22.26
N LYS A 96 -5.21 -2.84 21.98
CA LYS A 96 -5.04 -1.82 20.93
C LYS A 96 -5.10 -2.37 19.51
N GLY A 97 -5.06 -3.70 19.36
CA GLY A 97 -5.27 -4.35 18.08
C GLY A 97 -4.03 -5.00 17.49
N ILE A 98 -4.27 -5.86 16.51
CA ILE A 98 -3.26 -6.28 15.52
C ILE A 98 -3.76 -5.77 14.18
N GLN A 99 -3.03 -4.83 13.59
CA GLN A 99 -3.46 -4.12 12.39
C GLN A 99 -2.34 -4.06 11.38
N ASN A 100 -2.66 -4.26 10.10
CA ASN A 100 -1.71 -4.10 9.01
C ASN A 100 -0.46 -4.97 9.21
N CYS A 101 -0.61 -6.19 9.70
CA CYS A 101 0.52 -7.09 9.93
C CYS A 101 0.55 -8.20 8.88
N LEU A 102 1.76 -8.65 8.54
CA LEU A 102 2.02 -9.70 7.56
C LEU A 102 2.76 -10.87 8.21
N SER A 103 2.20 -12.08 8.12
CA SER A 103 2.87 -13.31 8.56
C SER A 103 3.11 -14.25 7.39
N ILE A 104 4.36 -14.31 6.96
CA ILE A 104 4.85 -15.10 5.82
C ILE A 104 5.91 -16.14 6.25
N GLY A 105 6.22 -16.16 7.55
CA GLY A 105 7.14 -17.11 8.14
C GLY A 105 6.54 -18.51 8.35
N LYS A 106 7.42 -19.41 8.80
CA LYS A 106 7.14 -20.82 8.98
C LYS A 106 6.83 -21.14 10.44
N ILE A 107 5.74 -21.84 10.71
CA ILE A 107 5.31 -22.17 12.09
C ILE A 107 5.10 -23.67 12.23
N LYS A 108 5.93 -24.31 13.06
CA LYS A 108 5.91 -25.75 13.34
C LYS A 108 5.64 -26.01 14.83
N ALA A 109 4.57 -26.76 15.11
CA ALA A 109 4.26 -27.27 16.43
C ALA A 109 4.33 -28.81 16.43
N ASN A 110 5.24 -29.37 17.24
CA ASN A 110 5.65 -30.76 17.15
C ASN A 110 4.97 -31.70 18.17
N LYS A 111 4.00 -31.24 18.97
CA LYS A 111 3.27 -32.05 19.97
C LYS A 111 1.77 -31.81 19.90
N GLY A 112 0.97 -32.79 20.30
CA GLY A 112 -0.49 -32.63 20.44
C GLY A 112 -0.90 -31.65 21.55
N ASN A 113 -2.04 -30.99 21.38
CA ASN A 113 -2.65 -29.94 22.25
C ASN A 113 -2.06 -28.51 22.17
N THR A 114 -1.26 -28.20 21.15
CA THR A 114 -0.77 -26.84 20.88
C THR A 114 -1.69 -26.06 19.95
N THR A 115 -1.88 -24.77 20.22
CA THR A 115 -2.54 -23.85 19.28
C THR A 115 -1.48 -23.08 18.51
N ALA A 116 -1.20 -23.49 17.28
CA ALA A 116 -0.36 -22.75 16.34
C ALA A 116 -1.22 -22.07 15.29
N ALA A 117 -0.93 -20.81 14.97
CA ALA A 117 -1.68 -20.04 14.00
C ALA A 117 -0.81 -18.99 13.31
N ALA A 118 -1.19 -18.57 12.10
CA ALA A 118 -0.42 -17.61 11.32
C ALA A 118 -0.31 -16.23 11.99
N ILE A 119 -1.41 -15.68 12.51
CA ILE A 119 -1.42 -14.35 13.13
C ILE A 119 -1.41 -14.45 14.65
N ILE A 120 -2.44 -15.05 15.24
CA ILE A 120 -2.63 -15.08 16.71
C ILE A 120 -2.70 -16.54 17.18
N GLY A 121 -1.72 -16.97 17.97
CA GLY A 121 -1.67 -18.34 18.47
C GLY A 121 -2.87 -18.73 19.32
N ASN A 122 -3.29 -17.83 20.22
CA ASN A 122 -4.51 -18.03 21.01
C ASN A 122 -5.17 -16.69 21.36
N TRP A 123 -6.38 -16.48 20.85
CA TRP A 123 -7.23 -15.37 21.23
C TRP A 123 -8.21 -15.80 22.33
N ASN A 124 -8.15 -15.14 23.47
CA ASN A 124 -9.07 -15.35 24.59
C ASN A 124 -9.84 -14.07 24.99
N GLY A 125 -9.91 -13.09 24.07
CA GLY A 125 -10.66 -11.86 24.27
C GLY A 125 -12.14 -11.97 23.87
N GLU A 126 -12.89 -10.91 24.19
CA GLU A 126 -14.24 -10.68 23.67
C GLU A 126 -14.22 -10.33 22.18
N LYS A 127 -15.40 -10.15 21.58
CA LYS A 127 -15.52 -9.69 20.20
C LYS A 127 -14.84 -8.32 20.03
N THR A 128 -14.00 -8.19 19.01
CA THR A 128 -13.22 -6.98 18.75
C THR A 128 -13.14 -6.65 17.26
N ASN A 129 -13.11 -5.35 16.96
CA ASN A 129 -12.84 -4.82 15.62
C ASN A 129 -11.38 -4.33 15.49
N ASN A 130 -10.53 -4.64 16.47
CA ASN A 130 -9.15 -4.15 16.52
C ASN A 130 -8.14 -5.14 15.91
N VAL A 131 -8.54 -6.38 15.65
CA VAL A 131 -7.80 -7.31 14.77
C VAL A 131 -8.37 -7.11 13.38
N LYS A 132 -7.65 -6.45 12.48
CA LYS A 132 -8.14 -6.12 11.13
C LYS A 132 -7.01 -5.90 10.13
N ASN A 133 -7.29 -6.07 8.84
CA ASN A 133 -6.33 -5.81 7.76
C ASN A 133 -4.99 -6.55 7.95
N ASN A 134 -5.05 -7.82 8.35
CA ASN A 134 -3.86 -8.66 8.52
C ASN A 134 -3.82 -9.70 7.42
N TYR A 135 -2.60 -10.06 7.01
CA TYR A 135 -2.35 -10.95 5.88
C TYR A 135 -1.42 -12.07 6.30
N TYR A 136 -1.62 -13.26 5.73
CA TYR A 136 -0.70 -14.37 5.94
C TYR A 136 -0.54 -15.26 4.71
N CYS A 137 0.66 -15.83 4.58
CA CYS A 137 0.98 -16.89 3.64
C CYS A 137 1.81 -17.92 4.40
N LEU A 138 1.21 -19.06 4.74
CA LEU A 138 1.94 -20.11 5.46
C LEU A 138 2.79 -20.90 4.48
N GLN A 139 4.05 -21.12 4.86
CA GLN A 139 4.98 -21.95 4.08
C GLN A 139 4.60 -23.44 4.18
N ASP A 140 4.84 -24.23 3.12
CA ASP A 140 4.42 -25.65 2.96
C ASP A 140 4.77 -26.58 4.13
N GLU A 141 5.81 -26.24 4.89
CA GLU A 141 6.25 -27.03 6.04
C GLU A 141 5.64 -26.58 7.38
N SER A 142 4.69 -25.65 7.37
CA SER A 142 3.98 -25.22 8.56
C SER A 142 3.01 -26.31 9.01
N THR A 143 2.87 -26.52 10.32
CA THR A 143 1.93 -27.52 10.86
C THR A 143 0.54 -26.94 11.13
N THR A 144 0.39 -25.62 11.02
CA THR A 144 -0.88 -24.91 11.17
C THR A 144 -1.46 -24.58 9.81
N THR A 145 -2.79 -24.48 9.76
CA THR A 145 -3.55 -24.01 8.59
C THR A 145 -4.54 -22.90 8.98
N ILE A 146 -4.44 -22.38 10.21
CA ILE A 146 -5.40 -21.41 10.76
C ILE A 146 -4.72 -20.06 11.00
N ALA A 147 -5.46 -18.97 10.83
CA ALA A 147 -4.95 -17.63 11.06
C ALA A 147 -4.98 -17.23 12.55
N ILE A 148 -6.00 -17.67 13.29
CA ILE A 148 -6.22 -17.36 14.71
C ILE A 148 -6.63 -18.64 15.43
N GLY A 149 -5.89 -19.00 16.48
CA GLY A 149 -6.29 -20.07 17.39
C GLY A 149 -7.24 -19.57 18.47
N ASN A 150 -8.24 -20.38 18.83
CA ASN A 150 -9.27 -20.11 19.85
C ASN A 150 -10.11 -18.84 19.62
N LYS A 151 -11.43 -18.91 19.83
CA LYS A 151 -12.38 -17.79 19.65
C LYS A 151 -12.14 -16.93 18.39
N ALA A 152 -11.73 -17.53 17.27
CA ALA A 152 -11.42 -16.80 16.03
C ALA A 152 -12.62 -15.96 15.53
N SER A 153 -13.85 -16.43 15.78
CA SER A 153 -15.11 -15.72 15.47
C SER A 153 -15.28 -14.38 16.19
N ASN A 154 -14.43 -14.08 17.19
CA ASN A 154 -14.43 -12.80 17.89
C ASN A 154 -13.58 -11.74 17.17
N CYS A 155 -12.85 -12.09 16.11
CA CYS A 155 -11.99 -11.19 15.35
C CYS A 155 -12.45 -11.12 13.89
N GLU A 156 -12.02 -10.08 13.16
CA GLU A 156 -12.01 -10.13 11.70
C GLU A 156 -11.07 -11.25 11.25
N THR A 157 -11.51 -12.07 10.29
CA THR A 157 -10.68 -13.13 9.72
C THR A 157 -9.50 -12.51 8.97
N PRO A 158 -8.24 -12.83 9.32
CA PRO A 158 -7.09 -12.40 8.53
C PRO A 158 -7.15 -12.96 7.10
N ASN A 159 -6.59 -12.23 6.15
CA ASN A 159 -6.61 -12.58 4.74
C ASN A 159 -5.47 -13.56 4.41
N GLU A 160 -5.83 -14.76 3.97
CA GLU A 160 -4.87 -15.68 3.37
C GLU A 160 -4.50 -15.22 1.96
N VAL A 161 -3.21 -15.26 1.62
CA VAL A 161 -2.71 -14.86 0.31
C VAL A 161 -1.72 -15.88 -0.24
N THR A 162 -1.62 -15.93 -1.57
CA THR A 162 -0.63 -16.78 -2.26
C THR A 162 0.72 -16.07 -2.43
N ALA A 163 1.75 -16.84 -2.79
CA ALA A 163 3.06 -16.29 -3.12
C ALA A 163 2.99 -15.33 -4.33
N GLU A 164 2.09 -15.56 -5.29
CA GLU A 164 1.87 -14.67 -6.43
C GLU A 164 1.23 -13.35 -6.00
N GLN A 165 0.28 -13.38 -5.06
CA GLN A 165 -0.32 -12.16 -4.50
C GLN A 165 0.71 -11.36 -3.68
N LEU A 166 1.64 -12.03 -2.99
CA LEU A 166 2.74 -11.35 -2.32
C LEU A 166 3.65 -10.62 -3.30
N LYS A 167 3.84 -11.12 -4.52
CA LYS A 167 4.68 -10.51 -5.57
C LYS A 167 3.98 -9.41 -6.36
N SER A 168 2.65 -9.38 -6.36
CA SER A 168 1.87 -8.54 -7.28
C SER A 168 1.78 -7.07 -6.87
N GLY A 169 2.25 -6.70 -5.68
CA GLY A 169 2.01 -5.37 -5.10
C GLY A 169 0.66 -5.22 -4.39
N GLU A 170 -0.28 -6.16 -4.58
CA GLU A 170 -1.61 -6.12 -3.97
C GLU A 170 -1.52 -6.05 -2.44
N VAL A 171 -0.74 -6.96 -1.85
CA VAL A 171 -0.64 -7.08 -0.39
C VAL A 171 0.04 -5.84 0.21
N ALA A 172 1.11 -5.33 -0.42
CA ALA A 172 1.76 -4.09 0.01
C ALA A 172 0.80 -2.90 -0.02
N TYR A 173 0.03 -2.73 -1.11
CA TYR A 173 -0.96 -1.66 -1.23
C TYR A 173 -2.04 -1.76 -0.14
N ASN A 174 -2.55 -2.96 0.12
CA ASN A 174 -3.62 -3.16 1.11
C ASN A 174 -3.14 -3.01 2.57
N LEU A 175 -1.90 -3.42 2.87
CA LEU A 175 -1.28 -3.20 4.18
C LEU A 175 -1.08 -1.70 4.48
N GLY A 176 -0.94 -0.88 3.44
CA GLY A 176 -0.99 0.58 3.50
C GLY A 176 0.39 1.25 3.55
N ALA A 177 0.42 2.53 3.90
CA ALA A 177 1.56 3.43 3.66
C ALA A 177 2.86 3.09 4.42
N ALA A 178 2.84 2.15 5.37
CA ALA A 178 4.03 1.67 6.06
C ALA A 178 4.80 0.59 5.27
N PHE A 179 4.19 0.03 4.22
CA PHE A 179 4.74 -1.05 3.43
C PHE A 179 5.16 -0.57 2.05
N TYR A 180 6.27 -1.14 1.58
CA TYR A 180 6.92 -0.86 0.32
C TYR A 180 7.12 -2.16 -0.45
N GLN A 181 7.18 -2.06 -1.76
CA GLN A 181 7.50 -3.15 -2.66
C GLN A 181 7.90 -2.61 -4.04
N THR A 182 9.04 -3.06 -4.55
CA THR A 182 9.49 -2.90 -5.93
C THR A 182 9.01 -4.11 -6.74
N ILE A 183 7.93 -3.91 -7.51
CA ILE A 183 7.30 -4.99 -8.28
C ILE A 183 8.29 -5.51 -9.35
N GLY A 184 8.35 -6.83 -9.49
CA GLY A 184 9.30 -7.52 -10.37
C GLY A 184 10.69 -7.76 -9.76
N THR A 185 11.01 -7.14 -8.61
CA THR A 185 12.25 -7.39 -7.86
C THR A 185 11.96 -8.09 -6.53
N ASP A 186 11.02 -7.56 -5.75
CA ASP A 186 10.71 -8.08 -4.42
C ASP A 186 9.71 -9.23 -4.49
N ASN A 187 9.95 -10.26 -3.69
CA ASN A 187 9.03 -11.39 -3.60
C ASN A 187 7.82 -11.13 -2.70
N GLU A 188 7.91 -10.11 -1.84
CA GLU A 188 6.94 -9.83 -0.77
C GLU A 188 7.03 -8.37 -0.31
N PRO A 189 5.99 -7.85 0.36
CA PRO A 189 6.02 -6.52 0.97
C PRO A 189 7.12 -6.40 2.03
N THR A 190 7.77 -5.24 2.08
CA THR A 190 8.81 -4.91 3.05
C THR A 190 8.48 -3.62 3.82
N LEU A 191 9.11 -3.44 4.98
CA LEU A 191 9.08 -2.18 5.74
C LEU A 191 10.24 -1.23 5.37
N ASP A 192 11.11 -1.66 4.46
CA ASP A 192 12.24 -0.87 3.98
C ASP A 192 11.81 0.17 2.95
N ASN A 193 11.90 1.44 3.34
CA ASN A 193 11.44 2.58 2.55
C ASN A 193 12.31 2.91 1.34
N THR A 194 13.40 2.18 1.09
CA THR A 194 14.15 2.30 -0.16
C THR A 194 13.47 1.56 -1.33
N HIS A 195 12.47 0.73 -1.05
CA HIS A 195 11.71 0.00 -2.05
C HIS A 195 10.51 0.83 -2.57
N GLY A 196 9.89 0.35 -3.64
CA GLY A 196 8.82 1.09 -4.32
C GLY A 196 7.58 1.37 -3.47
N ILE A 197 6.98 2.53 -3.64
CA ILE A 197 5.66 2.84 -3.06
C ILE A 197 4.60 2.30 -4.03
N VAL A 198 3.78 1.36 -3.56
CA VAL A 198 2.76 0.75 -4.42
C VAL A 198 1.51 1.62 -4.50
N LYS A 199 1.02 1.86 -5.72
CA LYS A 199 -0.26 2.51 -6.02
C LYS A 199 -1.10 1.62 -6.91
N LYS A 200 -2.43 1.73 -6.78
CA LYS A 200 -3.40 1.02 -7.61
C LYS A 200 -4.01 1.95 -8.65
N ILE A 201 -4.05 1.50 -9.90
CA ILE A 201 -4.88 2.06 -10.97
C ILE A 201 -6.06 1.10 -11.18
N SER A 202 -7.29 1.63 -11.22
CA SER A 202 -8.49 0.79 -11.40
C SER A 202 -8.81 0.57 -12.88
N ASP A 203 -9.84 -0.24 -13.15
CA ASP A 203 -10.49 -0.43 -14.45
C ASP A 203 -10.88 0.87 -15.20
N ALA A 204 -10.97 2.00 -14.49
CA ALA A 204 -11.17 3.32 -15.07
C ALA A 204 -9.92 3.86 -15.79
N LYS A 205 -8.79 3.14 -15.69
CA LYS A 205 -7.48 3.51 -16.24
C LYS A 205 -6.87 4.78 -15.67
N PHE A 206 -7.44 5.31 -14.58
CA PHE A 206 -6.96 6.51 -13.92
C PHE A 206 -6.98 6.36 -12.41
N ALA A 207 -6.03 7.03 -11.74
CA ALA A 207 -6.01 7.18 -10.29
C ALA A 207 -5.50 8.58 -9.91
N THR A 208 -5.86 9.05 -8.72
CA THR A 208 -5.23 10.25 -8.13
C THR A 208 -4.44 9.88 -6.90
N THR A 209 -3.24 10.45 -6.77
CA THR A 209 -2.39 10.22 -5.60
C THR A 209 -1.36 11.33 -5.42
N TYR A 210 -0.52 11.17 -4.42
CA TYR A 210 0.69 11.94 -4.20
C TYR A 210 1.72 11.03 -3.50
N PHE A 211 2.97 11.50 -3.48
CA PHE A 211 4.07 10.88 -2.75
C PHE A 211 4.56 11.86 -1.69
N SER A 212 4.96 11.36 -0.53
CA SER A 212 5.41 12.17 0.59
C SER A 212 6.73 11.62 1.13
N GLY A 213 7.69 12.51 1.37
CA GLY A 213 9.00 12.22 1.95
C GLY A 213 10.10 11.86 0.95
N THR A 214 9.78 11.70 -0.34
CA THR A 214 10.76 11.44 -1.40
C THR A 214 10.20 11.72 -2.78
N ASP A 215 11.07 12.11 -3.72
CA ASP A 215 10.76 12.02 -5.14
C ASP A 215 10.63 10.55 -5.53
N VAL A 216 9.87 10.26 -6.60
CA VAL A 216 9.73 8.91 -7.13
C VAL A 216 9.89 8.85 -8.63
N THR A 217 10.38 7.72 -9.14
CA THR A 217 10.45 7.44 -10.57
C THR A 217 9.11 6.90 -11.07
N ILE A 218 8.66 7.37 -12.23
CA ILE A 218 7.45 6.90 -12.89
C ILE A 218 7.77 5.54 -13.56
N PRO A 219 6.99 4.46 -13.31
CA PRO A 219 7.21 3.19 -13.98
C PRO A 219 6.81 3.28 -15.48
N GLU A 220 7.47 2.50 -16.34
CA GLU A 220 7.38 2.62 -17.81
C GLU A 220 5.94 2.55 -18.38
N ASP A 221 5.07 1.74 -17.77
CA ASP A 221 3.68 1.51 -18.20
C ASP A 221 2.66 2.49 -17.58
N VAL A 222 3.14 3.54 -16.90
CA VAL A 222 2.30 4.56 -16.28
C VAL A 222 2.70 5.94 -16.76
N THR A 223 1.72 6.78 -17.06
CA THR A 223 1.93 8.21 -17.27
C THR A 223 1.38 8.99 -16.09
N ALA A 224 2.13 10.00 -15.62
CA ALA A 224 1.69 10.91 -14.57
C ALA A 224 1.40 12.30 -15.16
N TYR A 225 0.40 12.99 -14.59
CA TYR A 225 -0.03 14.30 -15.04
C TYR A 225 -0.26 15.26 -13.87
N ALA A 226 0.13 16.51 -14.07
CA ALA A 226 -0.49 17.65 -13.40
C ALA A 226 -1.88 17.91 -13.99
N ALA A 227 -2.80 18.44 -13.19
CA ALA A 227 -4.15 18.71 -13.66
C ALA A 227 -4.59 20.14 -13.28
N ALA A 228 -5.06 20.90 -14.27
CA ALA A 228 -5.58 22.26 -14.10
C ALA A 228 -7.02 22.37 -14.61
N VAL A 229 -7.84 23.17 -13.92
CA VAL A 229 -9.23 23.43 -14.35
C VAL A 229 -9.24 24.62 -15.30
N ASN A 230 -9.59 24.39 -16.57
CA ASN A 230 -9.71 25.44 -17.60
C ASN A 230 -11.02 25.28 -18.36
N ASP A 231 -11.77 26.38 -18.53
CA ASP A 231 -13.04 26.44 -19.28
C ASP A 231 -14.04 25.33 -18.95
N GLY A 232 -14.04 24.93 -17.67
CA GLY A 232 -14.87 23.87 -17.13
C GLY A 232 -14.60 22.48 -17.72
N LYS A 233 -13.35 22.22 -18.07
CA LYS A 233 -12.73 20.90 -18.26
C LYS A 233 -11.47 20.82 -17.39
N VAL A 234 -10.88 19.64 -17.29
CA VAL A 234 -9.56 19.46 -16.68
C VAL A 234 -8.53 19.21 -17.79
N VAL A 235 -7.52 20.05 -17.84
CA VAL A 235 -6.37 19.93 -18.75
C VAL A 235 -5.27 19.16 -18.03
N LEU A 236 -4.79 18.08 -18.64
CA LEU A 236 -3.72 17.26 -18.12
C LEU A 236 -2.40 17.65 -18.78
N SER A 237 -1.37 17.91 -17.98
CA SER A 237 -0.01 18.19 -18.45
C SER A 237 0.92 17.08 -17.98
N ALA A 238 1.56 16.39 -18.93
CA ALA A 238 2.42 15.25 -18.62
C ALA A 238 3.60 15.66 -17.74
N ILE A 239 3.94 14.78 -16.80
CA ILE A 239 5.13 14.88 -15.95
C ILE A 239 6.12 13.85 -16.48
N GLU A 240 7.32 14.30 -16.83
CA GLU A 240 8.37 13.45 -17.39
C GLU A 240 9.22 12.82 -16.28
N ASP A 241 9.54 11.53 -16.44
CA ASP A 241 10.48 10.69 -15.67
C ASP A 241 10.20 10.50 -14.16
N LYS A 242 9.96 11.59 -13.42
CA LYS A 242 9.93 11.60 -11.95
C LYS A 242 8.84 12.53 -11.41
N ILE A 243 8.25 12.14 -10.29
CA ILE A 243 7.28 12.94 -9.54
C ILE A 243 7.98 13.47 -8.30
N ALA A 244 7.92 14.79 -8.09
CA ALA A 244 8.53 15.42 -6.93
C ALA A 244 7.75 15.14 -5.64
N ASP A 245 8.48 15.06 -4.52
CA ASP A 245 7.89 14.93 -3.18
C ASP A 245 6.81 15.98 -2.95
N GLY A 246 5.60 15.56 -2.57
CA GLY A 246 4.47 16.43 -2.27
C GLY A 246 3.69 16.91 -3.50
N ASP A 247 4.01 16.43 -4.71
CA ASP A 247 3.16 16.68 -5.87
C ASP A 247 1.96 15.73 -5.91
N ALA A 248 0.79 16.34 -6.04
CA ALA A 248 -0.44 15.65 -6.35
C ALA A 248 -0.51 15.39 -7.86
N VAL A 249 -0.87 14.18 -8.26
CA VAL A 249 -0.88 13.77 -9.67
C VAL A 249 -2.13 12.96 -10.02
N VAL A 250 -2.47 12.99 -11.30
CA VAL A 250 -3.30 11.98 -11.96
C VAL A 250 -2.37 10.95 -12.60
N LEU A 251 -2.60 9.67 -12.32
CA LEU A 251 -1.93 8.55 -12.97
C LEU A 251 -2.84 7.97 -14.05
N ASN A 252 -2.26 7.57 -15.18
CA ASN A 252 -2.93 6.81 -16.24
C ASN A 252 -2.13 5.56 -16.57
N GLY A 253 -2.84 4.44 -16.72
CA GLY A 253 -2.27 3.13 -17.02
C GLY A 253 -3.37 2.08 -17.07
N GLU A 254 -3.01 0.84 -17.37
CA GLU A 254 -3.95 -0.28 -17.28
C GLU A 254 -4.32 -0.58 -15.82
N GLU A 255 -5.38 -1.38 -15.62
CA GLU A 255 -5.75 -1.82 -14.27
C GLU A 255 -4.62 -2.65 -13.65
N GLY A 256 -4.19 -2.28 -12.45
CA GLY A 256 -3.12 -2.99 -11.78
C GLY A 256 -2.49 -2.24 -10.61
N TYR A 257 -1.41 -2.84 -10.10
CA TYR A 257 -0.57 -2.28 -9.06
C TYR A 257 0.77 -1.89 -9.66
N TYR A 258 1.27 -0.72 -9.27
CA TYR A 258 2.49 -0.14 -9.81
C TYR A 258 3.35 0.36 -8.67
N SER A 259 4.64 0.02 -8.70
CA SER A 259 5.63 0.46 -7.72
C SER A 259 6.39 1.68 -8.21
N PHE A 260 6.36 2.75 -7.42
CA PHE A 260 7.07 4.00 -7.67
C PHE A 260 8.33 4.04 -6.82
N VAL A 261 9.50 3.84 -7.43
CA VAL A 261 10.77 3.69 -6.71
C VAL A 261 11.29 5.06 -6.25
N PRO A 262 11.69 5.21 -4.97
CA PRO A 262 12.32 6.43 -4.46
C PRO A 262 13.49 6.90 -5.32
N THR A 263 13.57 8.19 -5.56
CA THR A 263 14.64 8.83 -6.34
C THR A 263 14.91 10.25 -5.81
N THR A 264 15.75 10.98 -6.52
CA THR A 264 16.04 12.38 -6.24
C THR A 264 16.08 13.20 -7.53
N GLY A 265 15.87 14.50 -7.41
CA GLY A 265 16.07 15.46 -8.48
C GLY A 265 14.87 15.60 -9.41
N ALA A 266 13.66 15.37 -8.90
CA ALA A 266 12.44 15.72 -9.62
C ALA A 266 12.16 17.23 -9.51
N SER A 267 11.56 17.79 -10.57
CA SER A 267 11.08 19.17 -10.55
C SER A 267 9.60 19.20 -10.22
N LYS A 268 9.19 20.24 -9.49
CA LYS A 268 7.78 20.47 -9.16
C LYS A 268 6.94 20.68 -10.42
N ALA A 269 5.79 20.03 -10.49
CA ALA A 269 4.88 20.17 -11.62
C ALA A 269 4.30 21.58 -11.68
N ALA A 270 4.43 22.24 -12.83
CA ALA A 270 3.82 23.55 -13.08
C ALA A 270 2.32 23.41 -13.36
N ASN A 271 1.56 24.50 -13.14
CA ASN A 271 0.13 24.58 -13.46
C ASN A 271 -0.70 23.40 -12.94
N ASN A 272 -0.59 23.13 -11.63
CA ASN A 272 -1.27 22.01 -11.00
C ASN A 272 -2.24 22.49 -9.92
N ASP A 273 -3.54 22.31 -10.17
CA ASP A 273 -4.62 22.70 -9.25
C ASP A 273 -4.93 21.61 -8.22
N LEU A 274 -4.38 20.41 -8.39
CA LEU A 274 -4.60 19.30 -7.48
C LEU A 274 -4.16 19.64 -6.06
N LYS A 275 -4.98 19.21 -5.11
CA LYS A 275 -4.74 19.30 -3.67
C LYS A 275 -4.65 17.90 -3.09
N ILE A 276 -3.94 17.78 -1.97
CA ILE A 276 -3.70 16.53 -1.27
C ILE A 276 -4.71 16.38 -0.12
N SER A 277 -5.31 15.20 0.03
CA SER A 277 -6.18 14.89 1.16
C SER A 277 -5.42 14.16 2.28
N ASP A 278 -5.63 14.64 3.51
CA ASP A 278 -5.27 14.00 4.78
C ASP A 278 -6.36 13.03 5.29
N GLY A 279 -7.47 12.89 4.56
CA GLY A 279 -8.63 12.10 4.96
C GLY A 279 -9.76 12.89 5.63
N ASN A 280 -9.58 14.19 5.88
CA ASN A 280 -10.57 15.04 6.54
C ASN A 280 -11.19 16.10 5.63
N VAL A 281 -10.73 16.18 4.38
CA VAL A 281 -11.26 17.13 3.38
C VAL A 281 -12.68 16.74 2.97
N ALA A 282 -13.62 17.67 3.16
CA ALA A 282 -14.98 17.59 2.66
C ALA A 282 -15.39 18.94 2.05
N LYS A 283 -16.48 18.94 1.27
CA LYS A 283 -17.13 20.16 0.78
C LYS A 283 -17.55 21.06 1.94
N ASP A 284 -17.41 22.37 1.77
CA ASP A 284 -17.83 23.40 2.71
C ASP A 284 -18.68 24.49 2.01
N ALA A 285 -19.20 25.46 2.77
CA ALA A 285 -20.07 26.51 2.24
C ALA A 285 -19.37 27.43 1.20
N SER A 286 -18.04 27.53 1.24
CA SER A 286 -17.24 28.37 0.37
C SER A 286 -16.60 27.60 -0.78
N ASN A 287 -16.50 26.27 -0.69
CA ASN A 287 -15.74 25.45 -1.62
C ASN A 287 -16.38 24.10 -1.89
N ASN A 288 -16.50 23.81 -3.18
CA ASN A 288 -16.80 22.48 -3.68
C ASN A 288 -15.51 21.64 -3.75
N VAL A 289 -15.64 20.36 -3.45
CA VAL A 289 -14.56 19.38 -3.49
C VAL A 289 -14.91 18.34 -4.55
N TYR A 290 -13.93 17.96 -5.37
CA TYR A 290 -14.13 17.03 -6.46
C TYR A 290 -13.17 15.86 -6.37
N ALA A 291 -13.70 14.65 -6.51
CA ALA A 291 -12.94 13.42 -6.59
C ALA A 291 -12.85 12.92 -8.03
N LEU A 292 -11.80 12.18 -8.37
CA LEU A 292 -11.73 11.44 -9.62
C LEU A 292 -12.91 10.46 -9.70
N ALA A 293 -13.65 10.50 -10.79
CA ALA A 293 -14.80 9.64 -11.02
C ALA A 293 -15.03 9.41 -12.52
N LYS A 294 -15.74 8.33 -12.81
CA LYS A 294 -16.28 8.05 -14.14
C LYS A 294 -17.72 8.55 -14.20
N ASN A 295 -18.07 9.27 -15.27
CA ASN A 295 -19.42 9.71 -15.56
C ASN A 295 -19.80 9.24 -16.98
N GLY A 296 -20.53 8.13 -17.05
CA GLY A 296 -20.77 7.41 -18.30
C GLY A 296 -19.47 6.85 -18.88
N THR A 297 -19.10 7.28 -20.09
CA THR A 297 -17.86 6.88 -20.77
C THR A 297 -16.69 7.82 -20.48
N LYS A 298 -16.92 8.98 -19.86
CA LYS A 298 -15.90 10.00 -19.60
C LYS A 298 -15.33 9.84 -18.20
N VAL A 299 -14.03 10.11 -18.06
CA VAL A 299 -13.34 10.19 -16.76
C VAL A 299 -13.00 11.65 -16.48
N GLY A 300 -13.04 12.04 -15.21
CA GLY A 300 -12.73 13.39 -14.79
C GLY A 300 -13.00 13.58 -13.31
N PHE A 301 -13.25 14.81 -12.90
CA PHE A 301 -13.49 15.17 -11.51
C PHE A 301 -14.95 15.47 -11.26
N HIS A 302 -15.60 14.68 -10.40
CA HIS A 302 -16.99 14.84 -10.02
C HIS A 302 -17.11 15.42 -8.61
N ILE A 303 -18.07 16.32 -8.43
CA ILE A 303 -18.32 16.92 -7.11
C ILE A 303 -18.67 15.83 -6.09
N VAL A 304 -18.11 15.93 -4.89
CA VAL A 304 -18.47 15.05 -3.78
C VAL A 304 -19.74 15.54 -3.10
N LYS A 305 -20.54 14.59 -2.61
CA LYS A 305 -21.75 14.90 -1.83
C LYS A 305 -21.36 15.55 -0.50
N ASP A 306 -22.27 16.34 0.06
CA ASP A 306 -22.08 16.98 1.37
C ASP A 306 -21.78 15.94 2.45
N GLY A 307 -20.79 16.24 3.29
CA GLY A 307 -20.33 15.34 4.35
C GLY A 307 -19.46 14.16 3.90
N VAL A 308 -19.30 13.91 2.59
CA VAL A 308 -18.39 12.87 2.09
C VAL A 308 -16.96 13.39 2.10
N LYS A 309 -16.08 12.67 2.80
CA LYS A 309 -14.65 12.99 2.90
C LYS A 309 -13.85 12.34 1.78
N ILE A 310 -12.87 13.06 1.24
CA ILE A 310 -11.85 12.47 0.35
C ILE A 310 -10.90 11.62 1.20
N PRO A 311 -10.71 10.33 0.88
CA PRO A 311 -9.78 9.47 1.62
C PRO A 311 -8.35 10.02 1.66
N ALA A 312 -7.63 9.72 2.73
CA ALA A 312 -6.21 10.04 2.83
C ALA A 312 -5.40 9.37 1.70
N GLY A 313 -4.33 10.01 1.24
CA GLY A 313 -3.48 9.45 0.17
C GLY A 313 -4.00 9.70 -1.26
N LYS A 314 -5.14 10.39 -1.40
CA LYS A 314 -5.74 10.79 -2.68
C LYS A 314 -5.52 12.27 -2.96
N ALA A 315 -5.52 12.61 -4.25
CA ALA A 315 -5.56 13.99 -4.71
C ALA A 315 -6.94 14.36 -5.25
N TYR A 316 -7.31 15.64 -5.10
CA TYR A 316 -8.63 16.17 -5.39
C TYR A 316 -8.54 17.59 -5.97
N LEU A 317 -9.63 18.08 -6.55
CA LEU A 317 -9.75 19.48 -6.97
C LEU A 317 -10.64 20.26 -6.00
N LYS A 318 -10.26 21.51 -5.74
CA LYS A 318 -11.02 22.45 -4.93
C LYS A 318 -11.44 23.62 -5.82
N VAL A 319 -12.75 23.84 -5.93
CA VAL A 319 -13.32 24.94 -6.73
C VAL A 319 -14.22 25.78 -5.84
N ALA A 320 -14.07 27.10 -5.87
CA ALA A 320 -14.89 28.01 -5.09
C ALA A 320 -16.38 27.82 -5.41
N ALA A 321 -17.23 27.91 -4.40
CA ALA A 321 -18.68 27.84 -4.57
C ALA A 321 -19.19 29.13 -5.25
N GLY A 322 -20.13 28.99 -6.19
CA GLY A 322 -20.69 30.13 -6.93
C GLY A 322 -21.60 29.72 -8.08
N ALA A 323 -22.21 30.70 -8.75
CA ALA A 323 -22.99 30.46 -9.96
C ALA A 323 -22.08 29.95 -11.10
N GLY A 324 -22.53 28.95 -11.86
CA GLY A 324 -21.79 28.40 -13.00
C GLY A 324 -20.82 27.25 -12.67
N VAL A 325 -20.76 26.81 -11.41
CA VAL A 325 -19.97 25.63 -11.02
C VAL A 325 -20.58 24.36 -11.64
N LYS A 326 -19.74 23.54 -12.27
CA LYS A 326 -20.15 22.27 -12.90
C LYS A 326 -20.17 21.14 -11.89
N GLU A 327 -21.09 20.20 -12.08
CA GLU A 327 -21.14 18.95 -11.32
C GLU A 327 -19.96 18.01 -11.67
N PHE A 328 -19.54 18.05 -12.94
CA PHE A 328 -18.46 17.21 -13.47
C PHE A 328 -17.54 18.01 -14.38
N TYR A 329 -16.24 17.90 -14.15
CA TYR A 329 -15.18 18.40 -15.02
C TYR A 329 -14.52 17.20 -15.72
N PRO A 330 -14.92 16.87 -16.96
CA PRO A 330 -14.26 15.80 -17.70
C PRO A 330 -12.80 16.17 -17.96
N PHE A 331 -11.94 15.16 -18.08
CA PHE A 331 -10.67 15.36 -18.75
C PHE A 331 -10.95 15.88 -20.16
N GLY A 332 -10.18 16.89 -20.58
CA GLY A 332 -10.22 17.33 -21.96
C GLY A 332 -10.03 16.14 -22.89
N GLU A 333 -10.89 16.01 -23.90
CA GLU A 333 -10.49 15.27 -25.11
C GLU A 333 -9.23 15.96 -25.60
N GLU A 334 -8.17 15.21 -25.83
CA GLU A 334 -6.84 15.71 -26.17
C GLU A 334 -6.89 17.01 -26.99
N GLU A 335 -6.62 18.14 -26.33
CA GLU A 335 -5.55 18.97 -26.83
C GLU A 335 -4.35 18.60 -25.97
N THR A 336 -3.65 17.55 -26.40
CA THR A 336 -2.20 17.54 -26.21
C THR A 336 -1.74 18.94 -26.60
N GLY A 337 -1.06 19.63 -25.69
CA GLY A 337 -0.62 21.01 -25.88
C GLY A 337 0.45 21.20 -26.95
N LEU A 338 0.36 20.46 -28.06
CA LEU A 338 0.86 20.72 -29.40
C LEU A 338 -0.08 20.01 -30.39
N THR A 339 -1.10 20.71 -30.89
CA THR A 339 -1.76 20.32 -32.15
C THR A 339 -0.93 20.89 -33.30
N PRO A 340 -0.19 20.09 -34.08
CA PRO A 340 0.06 20.47 -35.46
C PRO A 340 -1.18 20.07 -36.25
N THR A 341 -1.97 21.07 -36.61
CA THR A 341 -3.06 20.90 -37.58
C THR A 341 -2.46 20.39 -38.89
N PHE A 342 -2.70 19.14 -39.24
CA PHE A 342 -2.56 18.67 -40.61
C PHE A 342 -3.95 18.57 -41.22
N SER A 343 -4.21 19.40 -42.23
CA SER A 343 -5.36 19.24 -43.12
C SER A 343 -5.28 17.90 -43.84
N GLU A 344 -6.41 17.24 -44.06
CA GLU A 344 -6.54 15.97 -44.80
C GLU A 344 -5.65 15.95 -46.06
N GLY A 345 -4.66 15.04 -46.10
CA GLY A 345 -3.89 14.73 -47.32
C GLY A 345 -2.41 14.34 -47.20
N GLU A 346 -1.78 14.25 -46.02
CA GLU A 346 -0.30 14.09 -45.93
C GLU A 346 0.19 12.67 -45.56
N GLY A 347 1.23 12.21 -46.27
CA GLY A 347 1.68 10.83 -46.34
C GLY A 347 2.50 10.32 -45.14
N ALA A 348 2.85 9.03 -45.23
CA ALA A 348 3.63 8.26 -44.25
C ALA A 348 4.83 9.02 -43.63
N VAL A 349 4.97 8.92 -42.30
CA VAL A 349 6.08 9.48 -41.53
C VAL A 349 7.09 8.39 -41.19
N TYR A 350 8.38 8.70 -41.33
CA TYR A 350 9.49 7.76 -41.10
C TYR A 350 10.46 8.29 -40.04
N ASP A 351 11.12 7.40 -39.31
CA ASP A 351 12.27 7.78 -38.47
C ASP A 351 13.53 8.07 -39.33
N LEU A 352 14.62 8.54 -38.70
CA LEU A 352 15.89 8.79 -39.39
C LEU A 352 16.53 7.51 -39.98
N SER A 353 16.03 6.32 -39.63
CA SER A 353 16.45 5.04 -40.20
C SER A 353 15.56 4.57 -41.36
N GLY A 354 14.53 5.34 -41.73
CA GLY A 354 13.62 5.03 -42.84
C GLY A 354 12.51 4.04 -42.48
N ARG A 355 12.23 3.81 -41.19
CA ARG A 355 11.12 2.94 -40.75
C ARG A 355 9.84 3.76 -40.59
N LEU A 356 8.71 3.20 -41.02
CA LEU A 356 7.39 3.81 -40.85
C LEU A 356 7.08 3.95 -39.35
N VAL A 357 6.70 5.14 -38.92
CA VAL A 357 6.40 5.45 -37.52
C VAL A 357 4.91 5.71 -37.37
N ASN A 358 4.25 4.87 -36.56
CA ASN A 358 2.81 4.96 -36.31
C ASN A 358 2.46 5.73 -35.03
N SER A 359 3.44 6.07 -34.19
CA SER A 359 3.29 6.96 -33.03
C SER A 359 4.53 7.83 -32.85
N LEU A 360 4.32 9.14 -32.76
CA LEU A 360 5.40 10.13 -32.71
C LEU A 360 5.77 10.41 -31.24
N LYS A 361 7.06 10.29 -30.93
CA LYS A 361 7.67 10.77 -29.68
C LYS A 361 8.52 12.00 -30.01
N LYS A 362 9.02 12.71 -29.00
CA LYS A 362 9.90 13.86 -29.23
C LYS A 362 11.16 13.44 -29.99
N GLY A 363 11.43 14.02 -31.15
CA GLY A 363 12.54 13.58 -32.01
C GLY A 363 12.49 14.12 -33.44
N ILE A 364 13.53 13.83 -34.23
CA ILE A 364 13.58 14.22 -35.65
C ILE A 364 13.05 13.06 -36.51
N TYR A 365 12.13 13.36 -37.41
CA TYR A 365 11.49 12.43 -38.33
C TYR A 365 11.55 12.96 -39.76
N ILE A 366 11.16 12.11 -40.72
CA ILE A 366 11.06 12.43 -42.14
C ILE A 366 9.58 12.31 -42.55
N ALA A 367 8.97 13.42 -42.93
CA ALA A 367 7.61 13.48 -43.48
C ALA A 367 7.67 14.23 -44.82
N ASN A 368 7.01 13.71 -45.86
CA ASN A 368 7.01 14.29 -47.22
C ASN A 368 8.43 14.65 -47.74
N GLY A 369 9.43 13.82 -47.42
CA GLY A 369 10.83 14.02 -47.84
C GLY A 369 11.60 15.14 -47.13
N LYS A 370 11.04 15.73 -46.06
CA LYS A 370 11.68 16.78 -45.26
C LYS A 370 11.91 16.32 -43.82
N LYS A 371 13.00 16.78 -43.21
CA LYS A 371 13.25 16.61 -41.78
C LYS A 371 12.30 17.51 -41.00
N VAL A 372 11.58 16.91 -40.06
CA VAL A 372 10.62 17.57 -39.17
C VAL A 372 10.97 17.18 -37.73
N LEU A 373 10.90 18.15 -36.82
CA LEU A 373 11.11 17.91 -35.40
C LEU A 373 9.74 17.84 -34.74
N PHE A 374 9.45 16.73 -34.06
CA PHE A 374 8.24 16.50 -33.29
C PHE A 374 8.53 16.61 -31.79
#